data_AF-A0A9E5JWI5-F1
#
_entry.id   AF-A0A9E5JWI5-F1
#
_cell.length_a   1.000
_cell.length_b   1.000
_cell.length_c   1.000
_cell.angle_alpha   90.00
_cell.angle_beta   90.00
_cell.angle_gamma   90.00
#
_symmetry.space_group_name_H-M   'P 1'
#
loop_
_entity.id
_entity.type
_entity.pdbx_description
1 polymer ?
#
loop_
_entity_poly.entity_id
_entity_poly.type
_entity_poly.pdbx_seq_one_letter_code
_entity_poly.pdbx_strand_id
1 'polypeptide(L)'
;MIGIVLFPFSEYLWFYAGFLVFVLLILALDLGVFHRHAHEVSLREATGWSVVWITLALLFNFGFYFFARHALANDPRLLAVPGFDPSVAARQSALEFLTGFVVEKSLAVDNIFIFVVVFNFFAIPAKYQHRILFYGILGALLFRIIFIALGSVLLQIAWVSILFGVFLILTGGKILFSPD
;
A
#
# COMPACT_ATOMS: atom_id res chain seq x y z
N MET A 1 5.66 -4.89 28.26
CA MET A 1 6.38 -4.20 27.17
C MET A 1 5.83 -2.78 27.14
N ILE A 2 6.60 -1.77 27.55
CA ILE A 2 6.11 -0.39 27.61
C ILE A 2 5.86 0.05 26.15
N GLY A 3 4.61 0.33 25.80
CA GLY A 3 4.16 0.67 24.45
C GLY A 3 4.57 2.08 24.02
N ILE A 4 5.88 2.33 23.95
CA ILE A 4 6.41 3.61 23.51
C ILE A 4 6.35 3.64 21.99
N VAL A 5 5.52 4.55 21.48
CA VAL A 5 5.34 4.76 20.04
C VAL A 5 6.52 5.59 19.53
N LEU A 6 7.28 5.05 18.59
CA LEU A 6 8.46 5.72 17.99
C LEU A 6 8.10 7.04 17.31
N PHE A 7 6.95 7.09 16.65
CA PHE A 7 6.42 8.27 15.98
C PHE A 7 4.97 8.49 16.41
N PRO A 8 4.72 9.22 17.51
CA PRO A 8 3.38 9.38 18.06
C PRO A 8 2.49 10.21 17.12
N PHE A 9 1.31 9.70 16.78
CA PHE A 9 0.38 10.36 15.87
C PHE A 9 0.11 11.82 16.25
N SER A 10 -0.05 12.12 17.55
CA SER A 10 -0.32 13.47 18.05
C SER A 10 0.71 14.52 17.61
N GLU A 11 1.96 14.13 17.37
CA GLU A 11 3.03 15.04 16.95
C GLU A 11 3.14 15.14 15.42
N TYR A 12 2.76 14.07 14.72
CA TYR A 12 2.83 13.95 13.26
C TYR A 12 1.47 14.12 12.56
N LEU A 13 0.42 14.51 13.28
CA LEU A 13 -0.94 14.70 12.74
C LEU A 13 -0.95 15.63 11.53
N TRP A 14 -0.18 16.72 11.57
CA TRP A 14 -0.06 17.67 10.46
C TRP A 14 0.54 17.03 9.20
N PHE A 15 1.52 16.14 9.38
CA PHE A 15 2.17 15.42 8.28
C PHE A 15 1.19 14.43 7.66
N TYR A 16 0.50 13.64 8.48
CA TYR A 16 -0.52 12.70 7.99
C TYR A 16 -1.70 13.41 7.31
N ALA A 17 -2.20 14.51 7.88
CA ALA A 17 -3.27 15.29 7.30
C ALA A 17 -2.84 15.93 5.97
N GLY A 18 -1.63 16.51 5.91
CA GLY A 18 -1.06 17.07 4.69
C GLY A 18 -0.87 16.01 3.60
N PHE A 19 -0.31 14.85 3.95
CA PHE A 19 -0.15 13.73 3.04
C PHE A 19 -1.50 13.22 2.52
N LEU A 20 -2.49 13.05 3.40
CA LEU A 20 -3.83 12.60 3.01
C LEU A 20 -4.50 13.60 2.06
N VAL A 21 -4.45 14.90 2.36
CA VAL A 21 -4.97 15.96 1.49
C VAL A 21 -4.26 15.95 0.15
N PHE A 22 -2.94 15.84 0.13
CA PHE A 22 -2.14 15.74 -1.09
C PHE A 22 -2.57 14.55 -1.96
N VAL A 23 -2.71 13.36 -1.37
CA VAL A 23 -3.18 12.16 -2.07
C VAL A 23 -4.59 12.35 -2.61
N LEU A 24 -5.53 12.87 -1.81
CA LEU A 24 -6.90 13.13 -2.24
C LEU A 24 -6.98 14.16 -3.37
N LEU A 25 -6.11 15.19 -3.35
CA LEU A 25 -6.04 16.18 -4.42
C LEU A 25 -5.51 15.59 -5.72
N ILE A 26 -4.42 14.82 -5.67
CA ILE A 26 -3.90 14.12 -6.86
C ILE A 26 -4.94 13.16 -7.42
N LEU A 27 -5.60 12.39 -6.55
CA LEU A 27 -6.67 11.48 -6.93
C LEU A 27 -7.83 12.25 -7.58
N ALA A 28 -8.29 13.35 -6.98
CA ALA A 28 -9.35 14.18 -7.55
C ALA A 28 -8.96 14.80 -8.91
N LEU A 29 -7.69 15.20 -9.09
CA LEU A 29 -7.18 15.69 -10.37
C LEU A 29 -7.13 14.59 -11.43
N ASP A 30 -6.63 13.41 -11.08
CA ASP A 30 -6.52 12.25 -11.97
C ASP A 30 -7.92 11.78 -12.43
N LEU A 31 -8.86 11.64 -11.49
CA LEU A 31 -10.24 11.23 -11.82
C LEU A 31 -11.07 12.37 -12.47
N GLY A 32 -10.81 13.63 -12.12
CA GLY A 32 -11.65 14.77 -12.50
C GLY A 32 -11.23 15.47 -13.81
N VAL A 33 -9.93 15.57 -14.07
CA VAL A 33 -9.39 16.41 -15.16
C VAL A 33 -8.91 15.58 -16.35
N PHE A 34 -8.45 14.34 -16.15
CA PHE A 34 -7.92 13.51 -17.23
C PHE A 34 -8.98 12.61 -17.86
N HIS A 35 -9.81 13.21 -18.71
CA HIS A 35 -10.36 12.50 -19.87
C HIS A 35 -9.57 12.92 -21.09
N ARG A 36 -8.54 12.16 -21.52
CA ARG A 36 -8.14 12.09 -22.95
C ARG A 36 -6.92 11.19 -23.23
N HIS A 37 -7.22 10.18 -24.05
CA HIS A 37 -6.33 9.37 -24.89
C HIS A 37 -5.58 8.21 -24.22
N ALA A 38 -6.11 7.01 -24.48
CA ALA A 38 -5.45 5.75 -24.29
C ALA A 38 -4.19 5.70 -25.17
N HIS A 39 -3.03 5.93 -24.56
CA HIS A 39 -1.77 5.49 -25.12
C HIS A 39 -1.51 4.10 -24.53
N GLU A 40 -1.42 3.08 -25.37
CA GLU A 40 -1.01 1.75 -24.91
C GLU A 40 0.46 1.85 -24.51
N VAL A 41 0.71 1.98 -23.21
CA VAL A 41 2.07 2.01 -22.66
C VAL A 41 2.73 0.69 -23.01
N SER A 42 3.80 0.75 -23.82
CA SER A 42 4.58 -0.42 -24.19
C SER A 42 5.15 -1.10 -22.93
N LEU A 43 5.26 -2.44 -22.93
CA LEU A 43 5.88 -3.20 -21.85
C LEU A 43 7.27 -2.66 -21.44
N ARG A 44 8.05 -2.16 -22.40
CA ARG A 44 9.37 -1.56 -22.15
C ARG A 44 9.28 -0.24 -21.38
N GLU A 45 8.31 0.58 -21.74
CA GLU A 45 8.05 1.85 -21.09
C GLU A 45 7.49 1.63 -19.68
N ALA A 46 6.54 0.70 -19.52
CA ALA A 46 6.00 0.32 -18.22
C ALA A 46 7.06 -0.25 -17.26
N THR A 47 7.98 -1.06 -17.79
CA THR A 47 9.11 -1.59 -17.00
C THR A 47 10.06 -0.46 -16.57
N GLY A 48 10.36 0.48 -17.48
CA GLY A 48 11.18 1.66 -17.16
C GLY A 48 10.55 2.51 -16.05
N TRP A 49 9.25 2.79 -16.14
CA TRP A 49 8.51 3.50 -15.10
C TRP A 49 8.52 2.74 -13.77
N SER A 50 8.34 1.42 -13.78
CA SER A 50 8.43 0.60 -12.57
C SER A 50 9.80 0.71 -11.89
N VAL A 51 10.89 0.66 -12.66
CA VAL A 51 12.25 0.83 -12.12
C VAL A 51 12.41 2.20 -11.48
N VAL A 52 11.98 3.28 -12.15
CA VAL A 52 12.05 4.65 -11.60
C VAL A 52 11.32 4.74 -10.26
N TRP A 53 10.10 4.22 -10.18
CA TRP A 53 9.31 4.24 -8.94
C TRP A 53 9.92 3.41 -7.82
N ILE A 54 10.48 2.24 -8.14
CA ILE A 54 11.19 1.40 -7.17
C ILE A 54 12.44 2.10 -6.67
N THR A 55 13.25 2.68 -7.57
CA THR A 55 14.44 3.43 -7.19
C THR A 55 14.08 4.62 -6.30
N LEU A 56 13.04 5.38 -6.64
CA LEU A 56 12.58 6.50 -5.82
C LEU A 56 12.14 6.03 -4.42
N ALA A 57 11.42 4.91 -4.32
CA ALA A 57 11.02 4.34 -3.03
C ALA A 57 12.23 3.87 -2.20
N LEU A 58 13.24 3.28 -2.84
CA LEU A 58 14.48 2.87 -2.15
C LEU A 58 15.30 4.07 -1.68
N LEU A 59 15.40 5.13 -2.50
CA LEU A 59 16.05 6.38 -2.12
C LEU A 59 15.31 7.05 -0.96
N PHE A 60 13.98 7.08 -1.01
CA PHE A 60 13.15 7.55 0.10
C PHE A 60 13.38 6.72 1.35
N ASN A 61 13.39 5.38 1.26
CA ASN A 61 13.64 4.50 2.40
C ASN A 61 15.02 4.74 3.03
N PHE A 62 16.04 4.94 2.19
CA PHE A 62 17.38 5.29 2.63
C PHE A 62 17.40 6.63 3.35
N GLY A 63 16.78 7.67 2.77
CA GLY A 63 16.64 8.98 3.43
C GLY A 63 15.85 8.91 4.73
N PHE A 64 14.77 8.14 4.74
CA PHE A 64 13.93 7.90 5.91
C PHE A 64 14.72 7.21 7.03
N TYR A 65 15.61 6.27 6.73
CA TYR A 65 16.50 5.68 7.73
C TYR A 65 17.39 6.73 8.42
N PHE A 66 18.01 7.65 7.68
CA PHE A 66 18.83 8.72 8.30
C PHE A 66 17.98 9.69 9.09
N PHE A 67 16.83 10.09 8.56
CA PHE A 67 15.88 10.95 9.24
C PHE A 67 15.41 10.31 10.55
N ALA A 68 14.96 9.05 10.51
CA ALA A 68 14.51 8.32 11.67
C ALA A 68 15.63 8.16 12.69
N ARG A 69 16.85 7.79 12.27
CA ARG A 69 18.00 7.70 13.16
C ARG A 69 18.30 9.02 13.86
N HIS A 70 18.23 10.13 13.13
CA HIS A 70 18.47 11.46 13.71
C HIS A 70 17.34 11.88 14.64
N ALA A 71 16.08 11.74 14.21
CA ALA A 71 14.91 12.10 15.00
C ALA A 71 14.82 11.29 16.31
N LEU A 72 15.03 9.97 16.24
CA LEU A 72 14.98 9.07 17.40
C LEU A 72 16.18 9.28 18.34
N ALA A 73 17.34 9.69 17.83
CA ALA A 73 18.51 10.00 18.65
C ALA A 73 18.41 11.34 19.40
N ASN A 74 17.53 12.24 18.95
CA ASN A 74 17.31 13.53 19.59
C ASN A 74 16.10 13.54 20.54
N ASP A 75 15.33 12.46 20.62
CA ASP A 75 14.13 12.39 21.47
C ASP A 75 14.49 11.96 22.91
N PRO A 76 14.39 12.86 23.91
CA PRO A 76 14.72 12.54 25.29
C PRO A 76 13.84 11.41 25.87
N ARG A 77 12.62 11.22 25.37
CA ARG A 77 11.69 10.19 25.85
C ARG A 77 12.17 8.79 25.52
N LEU A 78 12.82 8.63 24.37
CA LEU A 78 13.30 7.34 23.88
C LEU A 78 14.67 6.99 24.48
N LEU A 79 15.53 7.99 24.67
CA LEU A 79 16.84 7.81 25.31
C LEU A 79 16.73 7.44 26.80
N ALA A 80 15.61 7.78 27.46
CA ALA A 80 15.33 7.39 28.84
C ALA A 80 14.98 5.89 28.99
N VAL A 81 14.75 5.18 27.88
CA VAL A 81 14.40 3.76 27.88
C VAL A 81 15.66 2.90 27.98
N PRO A 82 15.80 2.05 29.02
CA PRO A 82 16.95 1.17 29.16
C PRO A 82 17.08 0.23 27.95
N GLY A 83 18.26 0.23 27.30
CA GLY A 83 18.55 -0.63 26.15
C GLY A 83 18.00 -0.14 24.81
N PHE A 84 17.49 1.09 24.72
CA PHE A 84 17.06 1.67 23.45
C PHE A 84 18.26 2.08 22.59
N ASP A 85 18.34 1.53 21.38
CA ASP A 85 19.30 1.92 20.36
C ASP A 85 18.57 2.60 19.19
N PRO A 86 18.75 3.92 18.99
CA PRO A 86 18.13 4.66 17.90
C PRO A 86 18.44 4.08 16.51
N SER A 87 19.60 3.45 16.33
CA SER A 87 20.01 2.90 15.05
C SER A 87 19.26 1.62 14.70
N VAL A 88 18.94 0.79 15.71
CA VAL A 88 18.15 -0.44 15.56
C VAL A 88 16.69 -0.09 15.30
N ALA A 89 16.13 0.86 16.07
CA ALA A 89 14.77 1.34 15.88
C ALA A 89 14.57 1.98 14.49
N ALA A 90 15.50 2.83 14.04
CA ALA A 90 15.45 3.42 12.70
C ALA A 90 15.52 2.36 11.59
N ARG A 91 16.36 1.33 11.76
CA ARG A 91 16.44 0.22 10.81
C ARG A 91 15.12 -0.55 10.75
N GLN A 92 14.49 -0.79 11.89
CA GLN A 92 13.21 -1.47 11.95
C GLN A 92 12.12 -0.66 11.24
N SER A 93 12.00 0.65 11.50
CA SER A 93 11.02 1.50 10.80
C SER A 93 11.26 1.55 9.29
N ALA A 94 12.52 1.57 8.84
CA ALA A 94 12.85 1.48 7.41
C ALA A 94 12.46 0.11 6.81
N LEU A 95 12.65 -0.98 7.55
CA LEU A 95 12.20 -2.31 7.12
C LEU A 95 10.67 -2.40 7.06
N GLU A 96 9.96 -1.79 8.01
CA GLU A 96 8.49 -1.71 8.00
C GLU A 96 7.99 -0.91 6.79
N PHE A 97 8.61 0.23 6.47
CA PHE A 97 8.32 0.99 5.25
C PHE A 97 8.55 0.13 4.00
N LEU A 98 9.72 -0.51 3.88
CA LEU A 98 10.05 -1.32 2.71
C LEU A 98 9.11 -2.51 2.55
N THR A 99 8.77 -3.17 3.66
CA THR A 99 7.81 -4.27 3.69
C THR A 99 6.44 -3.79 3.23
N GLY A 100 5.97 -2.65 3.76
CA GLY A 100 4.72 -2.02 3.33
C GLY A 100 4.72 -1.67 1.84
N PHE A 101 5.81 -1.11 1.34
CA PHE A 101 5.98 -0.79 -0.08
C PHE A 101 5.88 -2.04 -0.96
N VAL A 102 6.58 -3.13 -0.61
CA VAL A 102 6.53 -4.39 -1.37
C VAL A 102 5.13 -4.99 -1.33
N VAL A 103 4.48 -5.01 -0.16
CA VAL A 103 3.10 -5.50 -0.02
C VAL A 103 2.15 -4.69 -0.90
N GLU A 104 2.22 -3.36 -0.86
CA GLU A 104 1.35 -2.50 -1.67
C GLU A 104 1.62 -2.67 -3.17
N LYS A 105 2.89 -2.85 -3.57
CA LYS A 105 3.25 -3.15 -4.97
C LYS A 105 2.72 -4.50 -5.43
N SER A 106 2.79 -5.54 -4.60
CA SER A 106 2.23 -6.86 -4.92
C SER A 106 0.70 -6.80 -5.05
N LEU A 107 0.02 -6.06 -4.17
CA LEU A 107 -1.43 -5.85 -4.26
C LEU A 107 -1.84 -5.10 -5.53
N ALA A 108 -1.04 -4.14 -6.00
CA ALA A 108 -1.30 -3.44 -7.26
C ALA A 108 -1.21 -4.38 -8.47
N VAL A 109 -0.26 -5.32 -8.48
CA VAL A 109 -0.12 -6.32 -9.56
C VAL A 109 -1.29 -7.30 -9.56
N ASP A 110 -1.71 -7.78 -8.39
CA ASP A 110 -2.87 -8.66 -8.24
C ASP A 110 -4.16 -8.01 -8.77
N ASN A 111 -4.37 -6.73 -8.43
CA ASN A 111 -5.51 -5.97 -8.95
C ASN A 111 -5.53 -5.89 -10.48
N ILE A 112 -4.38 -5.62 -11.13
CA ILE A 112 -4.29 -5.55 -12.60
C ILE A 112 -4.59 -6.93 -13.22
N PHE A 113 -4.08 -8.01 -12.63
CA PHE A 113 -4.33 -9.37 -13.12
C PHE A 113 -5.82 -9.70 -13.14
N ILE A 114 -6.54 -9.42 -12.05
CA ILE A 114 -7.99 -9.63 -11.98
C ILE A 114 -8.73 -8.84 -13.08
N PHE A 115 -8.36 -7.59 -13.33
CA PHE A 115 -8.99 -6.81 -14.40
C PHE A 115 -8.76 -7.42 -15.79
N VAL A 116 -7.54 -7.89 -16.08
CA VAL A 116 -7.23 -8.54 -17.35
C VAL A 116 -8.03 -9.83 -17.54
N VAL A 117 -8.11 -10.67 -16.49
CA VAL A 117 -8.91 -11.92 -16.52
C VAL A 117 -10.39 -11.61 -16.79
N VAL A 118 -10.96 -10.63 -16.07
CA VAL A 118 -12.36 -10.23 -16.24
C VAL A 118 -12.62 -9.65 -17.63
N PHE A 119 -11.75 -8.77 -18.14
CA PHE A 119 -11.91 -8.18 -19.48
C PHE A 119 -11.81 -9.21 -20.60
N ASN A 120 -10.92 -10.20 -20.46
CA ASN A 120 -10.80 -11.30 -21.41
C ASN A 120 -12.02 -12.22 -21.36
N PHE A 121 -12.51 -12.57 -20.17
CA PHE A 121 -13.70 -13.41 -20.00
C PHE A 121 -14.94 -12.79 -20.67
N PHE A 122 -15.12 -11.47 -20.53
CA PHE A 122 -16.25 -10.75 -21.14
C PHE A 122 -15.96 -10.20 -22.54
N ALA A 123 -14.77 -10.48 -23.11
CA ALA A 123 -14.32 -9.97 -24.41
C ALA A 123 -14.55 -8.45 -24.60
N ILE A 124 -14.24 -7.66 -23.57
CA ILE A 124 -14.52 -6.22 -23.54
C ILE A 124 -13.62 -5.49 -24.55
N PRO A 125 -14.17 -4.78 -25.56
CA PRO A 125 -13.38 -4.00 -26.50
C PRO A 125 -12.51 -2.95 -25.80
N ALA A 126 -11.25 -2.79 -26.22
CA ALA A 126 -10.24 -1.90 -25.61
C ALA A 126 -10.74 -0.46 -25.37
N LYS A 127 -11.62 0.05 -26.24
CA LYS A 127 -12.24 1.37 -26.13
C LYS A 127 -13.03 1.57 -24.82
N TYR A 128 -13.60 0.50 -24.25
CA TYR A 128 -14.41 0.56 -23.03
C TYR A 128 -13.63 0.18 -21.76
N GLN A 129 -12.46 -0.47 -21.89
CA GLN A 129 -11.67 -0.95 -20.76
C GLN A 129 -11.32 0.18 -19.78
N HIS A 130 -10.87 1.33 -20.27
CA HIS A 130 -10.54 2.48 -19.41
C HIS A 130 -11.72 2.95 -18.55
N ARG A 131 -12.94 2.99 -19.11
CA ARG A 131 -14.13 3.42 -18.36
C ARG A 131 -14.53 2.39 -17.31
N ILE A 132 -14.47 1.10 -17.64
CA ILE A 132 -14.80 0.03 -16.70
C ILE A 132 -13.73 -0.04 -15.60
N LEU A 133 -12.45 0.11 -15.96
CA LEU A 133 -11.33 0.18 -15.03
C LEU A 133 -11.51 1.32 -14.04
N PHE A 134 -11.94 2.50 -14.50
CA PHE A 134 -12.21 3.65 -13.64
C PHE A 134 -13.25 3.34 -12.55
N TYR A 135 -14.43 2.83 -12.94
CA TYR A 135 -15.46 2.45 -11.98
C TYR A 135 -15.03 1.27 -11.09
N GLY A 136 -14.25 0.33 -11.65
CA GLY A 136 -13.68 -0.80 -10.93
C GLY A 136 -12.70 -0.37 -9.84
N ILE A 137 -11.76 0.52 -10.14
CA ILE A 137 -10.79 1.06 -9.17
C ILE A 137 -11.52 1.87 -8.09
N LEU A 138 -12.47 2.73 -8.46
CA LEU A 138 -13.25 3.52 -7.49
C LEU A 138 -14.06 2.62 -6.56
N GLY A 139 -14.73 1.60 -7.11
CA GLY A 139 -15.44 0.59 -6.33
C GLY A 139 -14.51 -0.22 -5.43
N ALA A 140 -13.40 -0.71 -5.96
CA ALA A 140 -12.39 -1.45 -5.21
C ALA A 140 -11.81 -0.61 -4.06
N LEU A 141 -11.51 0.67 -4.28
CA LEU A 141 -11.04 1.58 -3.25
C LEU A 141 -12.08 1.77 -2.14
N LEU A 142 -13.35 1.96 -2.49
CA LEU A 142 -14.44 2.08 -1.52
C LEU A 142 -14.61 0.80 -0.70
N PHE A 143 -14.69 -0.36 -1.37
CA PHE A 143 -14.78 -1.66 -0.68
C PHE A 143 -13.54 -1.94 0.16
N ARG A 144 -12.35 -1.51 -0.28
CA ARG A 144 -11.12 -1.62 0.49
C ARG A 144 -11.20 -0.81 1.78
N ILE A 145 -11.68 0.44 1.73
CA ILE A 145 -11.88 1.25 2.95
C ILE A 145 -12.88 0.57 3.90
N ILE A 146 -14.01 0.09 3.38
CA ILE A 146 -15.04 -0.60 4.17
C ILE A 146 -14.47 -1.88 4.80
N PHE A 147 -13.82 -2.74 4.01
CA PHE A 147 -13.27 -4.00 4.50
C PHE A 147 -12.10 -3.80 5.46
N ILE A 148 -11.25 -2.79 5.27
CA ILE A 148 -10.19 -2.46 6.23
C ILE A 148 -10.80 -1.97 7.54
N ALA A 149 -11.78 -1.06 7.49
CA ALA A 149 -12.41 -0.54 8.70
C ALA A 149 -13.13 -1.67 9.47
N LEU A 150 -13.98 -2.45 8.80
CA LEU A 150 -14.67 -3.59 9.40
C LEU A 150 -13.68 -4.66 9.87
N GLY A 151 -12.71 -4.99 9.03
CA GLY A 151 -11.65 -5.96 9.31
C GLY A 151 -10.83 -5.59 10.53
N SER A 152 -10.50 -4.31 10.73
CA SER A 152 -9.73 -3.83 11.88
C SER A 152 -10.44 -4.05 13.22
N VAL A 153 -11.77 -3.99 13.23
CA VAL A 153 -12.58 -4.27 14.42
C VAL A 153 -12.73 -5.79 14.60
N LEU A 154 -12.99 -6.51 13.51
CA LEU A 154 -13.13 -7.97 13.51
C LEU A 154 -11.85 -8.70 13.95
N LEU A 155 -10.68 -8.23 13.53
CA LEU A 155 -9.38 -8.85 13.86
C LEU A 155 -8.96 -8.68 15.32
N GLN A 156 -9.60 -7.80 16.09
CA GLN A 156 -9.39 -7.73 17.54
C GLN A 156 -9.91 -9.00 18.24
N ILE A 157 -10.78 -9.75 17.56
CA ILE A 157 -11.33 -11.00 18.06
C ILE A 157 -10.43 -12.16 17.62
N ALA A 158 -9.77 -12.81 18.58
CA ALA A 158 -8.71 -13.80 18.34
C ALA A 158 -9.12 -14.98 17.44
N TRP A 159 -10.38 -15.42 17.46
CA TRP A 159 -10.84 -16.53 16.62
C TRP A 159 -11.05 -16.11 15.15
N VAL A 160 -11.34 -14.82 14.91
CA VAL A 160 -11.63 -14.30 13.57
C VAL A 160 -10.37 -14.25 12.71
N SER A 161 -9.23 -13.89 13.28
CA SER A 161 -7.94 -13.89 12.57
C SER A 161 -7.54 -15.29 12.11
N ILE A 162 -7.77 -16.31 12.95
CA ILE A 162 -7.53 -17.72 12.61
C ILE A 162 -8.46 -18.16 11.49
N LEU A 163 -9.75 -17.85 11.58
CA LEU A 163 -10.73 -18.19 10.54
C LEU A 163 -10.37 -17.56 9.19
N PHE A 164 -10.04 -16.26 9.17
CA PHE A 164 -9.64 -15.57 7.95
C PHE A 164 -8.34 -16.10 7.38
N GLY A 165 -7.36 -16.41 8.23
CA GLY A 165 -6.10 -17.02 7.81
C GLY A 165 -6.29 -18.37 7.13
N VAL A 166 -7.09 -19.26 7.72
CA VAL A 166 -7.45 -20.56 7.13
C VAL A 166 -8.21 -20.37 5.82
N PHE A 167 -9.19 -19.47 5.79
CA PHE A 167 -9.96 -19.16 4.59
C PHE A 167 -9.05 -18.70 3.44
N LEU A 168 -8.10 -17.81 3.71
CA LEU A 168 -7.13 -17.32 2.70
C LEU A 168 -6.22 -18.44 2.18
N ILE A 169 -5.72 -19.31 3.07
CA ILE A 169 -4.88 -20.46 2.66
C ILE A 169 -5.66 -21.41 1.75
N LEU A 170 -6.90 -21.74 2.12
CA LEU A 170 -7.75 -22.64 1.31
C LEU A 170 -8.08 -22.02 -0.06
N THR A 171 -8.40 -20.74 -0.09
CA THR A 171 -8.76 -20.04 -1.33
C THR A 171 -7.55 -19.87 -2.25
N GLY A 172 -6.40 -19.49 -1.69
CA GLY A 172 -5.14 -19.41 -2.42
C GLY A 172 -4.69 -20.77 -2.97
N GLY A 173 -4.81 -21.83 -2.17
CA GLY A 173 -4.54 -23.19 -2.63
C GLY A 173 -5.46 -23.62 -3.77
N LYS A 174 -6.75 -23.32 -3.70
CA LYS A 174 -7.71 -23.64 -4.76
C LYS A 174 -7.36 -22.98 -6.09
N ILE A 175 -6.96 -21.70 -6.07
CA ILE A 175 -6.56 -20.97 -7.28
C ILE A 175 -5.30 -21.61 -7.90
N LEU A 176 -4.36 -22.08 -7.08
CA LEU A 176 -3.13 -22.73 -7.55
C LEU A 176 -3.38 -24.05 -8.31
N PHE A 177 -4.46 -24.75 -7.98
CA PHE A 177 -4.78 -26.07 -8.54
C PHE A 177 -6.02 -26.07 -9.46
N SER A 178 -6.59 -24.91 -9.75
CA SER A 178 -7.66 -24.79 -10.74
C SER A 178 -7.06 -24.96 -12.15
N PRO A 179 -7.52 -25.96 -12.94
CA PRO A 179 -7.08 -26.11 -14.34
C PRO A 179 -7.54 -24.90 -15.17
N ASP A 180 -6.64 -24.39 -16.01
CA ASP A 180 -6.88 -23.27 -16.95
C ASP A 180 -8.11 -23.47 -17.85
#